data_AF-A0A964W4W8-F1
#
_entry.id   AF-A0A964W4W8-F1
#
_cell.length_a   1.000
_cell.length_b   1.000
_cell.length_c   1.000
_cell.angle_alpha   90.00
_cell.angle_beta   90.00
_cell.angle_gamma   90.00
#
_symmetry.space_group_name_H-M   'P 1'
#
loop_
_entity.id
_entity.type
_entity.pdbx_description
1 polymer ?
#
loop_
_entity_poly.entity_id
_entity_poly.type
_entity_poly.pdbx_seq_one_letter_code
_entity_poly.pdbx_strand_id
1 'polypeptide(L)'
;MELELDVCELGKALKKIEEKYELGILVKLILNGGWMTIRGTASILKYPDGEKTDCGGKGDNIIDIRVENEESLEGITIKITGIKNKKFKIDISSTRYKEINPNNITINQIKINKNESKLRIDENIIFTITAPIDEISKLIEC
;
A
#
# COMPACT_ATOMS: atom_id res chain seq x y z
N MET A 1 10.09 9.61 -0.27
CA MET A 1 10.72 9.15 0.97
C MET A 1 10.87 7.66 0.83
N GLU A 2 12.07 7.13 1.04
CA GLU A 2 12.34 5.71 0.89
C GLU A 2 12.66 5.12 2.26
N LEU A 3 12.05 3.98 2.58
CA LEU A 3 12.21 3.26 3.83
C LEU A 3 12.36 1.76 3.57
N GLU A 4 12.93 1.05 4.53
CA GLU A 4 12.91 -0.40 4.57
C GLU A 4 12.21 -0.88 5.84
N LEU A 5 11.05 -1.54 5.68
CA LEU A 5 10.24 -2.05 6.77
C LEU A 5 10.20 -3.58 6.73
N ASP A 6 10.31 -4.23 7.89
CA ASP A 6 9.94 -5.64 8.00
C ASP A 6 8.41 -5.82 7.96
N VAL A 7 7.94 -7.08 7.97
CA VAL A 7 6.51 -7.38 7.85
C VAL A 7 5.68 -6.91 9.04
N CYS A 8 6.25 -6.86 10.24
CA CYS A 8 5.58 -6.37 11.45
C CYS A 8 5.49 -4.84 11.41
N GLU A 9 6.61 -4.17 11.10
CA GLU A 9 6.69 -2.72 10.93
C GLU A 9 5.71 -2.25 9.84
N LEU A 10 5.70 -2.93 8.69
CA LEU A 10 4.80 -2.65 7.57
C LEU A 10 3.33 -2.85 7.96
N GLY A 11 3.01 -3.97 8.63
CA GLY A 11 1.65 -4.25 9.08
C GLY A 11 1.11 -3.17 10.03
N LYS A 12 1.92 -2.76 11.01
CA LYS A 12 1.61 -1.68 11.95
C LYS A 12 1.43 -0.35 11.25
N ALA A 13 2.33 -0.01 10.32
CA ALA A 13 2.24 1.23 9.53
C ALA A 13 0.94 1.28 8.71
N LEU A 14 0.63 0.22 7.96
CA LEU A 14 -0.60 0.15 7.17
C LEU A 14 -1.85 0.26 8.05
N LYS A 15 -1.85 -0.39 9.22
CA LYS A 15 -2.99 -0.32 10.14
C LYS A 15 -3.21 1.09 10.69
N LYS A 16 -2.15 1.75 11.15
CA LYS A 16 -2.20 3.14 11.65
C LYS A 16 -2.72 4.12 10.60
N ILE A 17 -2.38 3.90 9.33
CA ILE A 17 -2.87 4.72 8.22
C ILE A 17 -4.35 4.44 7.96
N GLU A 18 -4.75 3.16 7.90
CA GLU A 18 -6.15 2.74 7.70
C GLU A 18 -7.10 3.32 8.77
N GLU A 19 -6.65 3.39 10.02
CA GLU A 19 -7.46 3.95 11.12
C GLU A 19 -7.77 5.44 10.96
N LYS A 20 -7.00 6.16 10.14
CA LYS A 20 -7.14 7.61 9.94
C LYS A 20 -7.63 8.00 8.56
N TYR A 21 -7.30 7.21 7.54
CA TYR A 21 -7.56 7.54 6.15
C TYR A 21 -8.03 6.30 5.40
N GLU A 22 -8.92 6.52 4.43
CA GLU A 22 -9.26 5.49 3.46
C GLU A 22 -8.04 5.09 2.63
N LEU A 23 -7.82 3.78 2.50
CA LEU A 23 -6.73 3.21 1.74
C LEU A 23 -7.23 2.72 0.38
N GLY A 24 -6.99 3.47 -0.68
CA GLY A 24 -7.10 2.92 -2.02
C GLY A 24 -5.91 1.98 -2.29
N ILE A 25 -6.12 0.85 -2.96
CA ILE A 25 -5.04 -0.09 -3.33
C ILE A 25 -5.08 -0.44 -4.81
N LEU A 26 -3.89 -0.61 -5.38
CA LEU A 26 -3.65 -1.23 -6.68
C LEU A 26 -2.56 -2.29 -6.52
N VAL A 27 -2.88 -3.53 -6.87
CA VAL A 27 -1.94 -4.65 -6.84
C VAL A 27 -1.77 -5.21 -8.25
N LYS A 28 -0.54 -5.29 -8.72
CA LYS A 28 -0.16 -5.97 -9.96
C LYS A 28 0.35 -7.37 -9.64
N LEU A 29 -0.37 -8.39 -10.09
CA LEU A 29 0.00 -9.79 -9.98
C LEU A 29 0.61 -10.27 -11.29
N ILE A 30 1.83 -10.81 -11.23
CA ILE A 30 2.50 -11.40 -12.39
C ILE A 30 2.05 -12.85 -12.53
N LEU A 31 1.62 -13.24 -13.73
CA LEU A 31 1.13 -14.57 -14.08
C LEU A 31 1.95 -15.13 -15.24
N ASN A 32 1.96 -16.46 -15.42
CA ASN A 32 2.76 -17.13 -16.46
C ASN A 32 2.41 -16.70 -17.91
N GLY A 33 1.28 -16.00 -18.13
CA GLY A 33 0.84 -15.50 -19.43
C GLY A 33 0.60 -13.98 -19.49
N GLY A 34 1.02 -13.20 -18.48
CA GLY A 34 0.77 -11.76 -18.43
C GLY A 34 0.72 -11.20 -17.01
N TRP A 35 -0.09 -10.17 -16.81
CA TRP A 35 -0.32 -9.60 -15.49
C TRP A 35 -1.80 -9.30 -15.29
N MET A 36 -2.22 -9.33 -14.04
CA MET A 36 -3.55 -8.93 -13.58
C MET A 36 -3.39 -7.75 -12.64
N THR A 37 -4.32 -6.80 -12.68
CA THR A 37 -4.38 -5.72 -11.69
C THR A 37 -5.65 -5.82 -10.88
N ILE A 38 -5.52 -5.79 -9.56
CA ILE A 38 -6.61 -5.69 -8.60
C ILE A 38 -6.62 -4.25 -8.07
N ARG A 39 -7.78 -3.59 -8.09
CA ARG A 39 -7.95 -2.25 -7.55
C ARG A 39 -9.21 -2.20 -6.69
N GLY A 40 -9.16 -1.46 -5.60
CA GLY A 40 -10.30 -1.25 -4.72
C GLY A 40 -9.92 -0.46 -3.47
N THR A 41 -10.79 -0.51 -2.48
CA THR A 41 -10.51 -0.02 -1.12
C THR A 41 -9.93 -1.17 -0.29
N ALA A 42 -8.86 -0.89 0.45
CA ALA A 42 -8.15 -1.86 1.26
C ALA A 42 -8.55 -1.76 2.73
N SER A 43 -8.69 -2.93 3.37
CA SER A 43 -8.82 -3.05 4.81
C SER A 43 -7.81 -4.05 5.37
N ILE A 44 -7.08 -3.67 6.42
CA ILE A 44 -6.06 -4.52 7.05
C ILE A 44 -6.76 -5.41 8.08
N LEU A 45 -7.00 -6.66 7.68
CA LEU A 45 -7.72 -7.64 8.50
C LEU A 45 -6.83 -8.23 9.59
N LYS A 46 -5.56 -8.49 9.25
CA LYS A 46 -4.61 -9.16 10.12
C LYS A 46 -3.20 -8.71 9.76
N TYR A 47 -2.35 -8.57 10.77
CA TYR A 47 -0.92 -8.36 10.60
C TYR A 47 -0.15 -8.98 11.77
N PRO A 48 1.15 -9.28 11.62
CA PRO A 48 1.94 -9.81 12.70
C PRO A 48 2.30 -8.69 13.69
N ASP A 49 1.88 -8.84 14.94
CA ASP A 49 2.10 -7.82 15.99
C ASP A 49 3.39 -8.03 16.79
N GLY A 50 4.18 -9.06 16.48
CA GLY A 50 5.44 -9.37 17.17
C GLY A 50 5.30 -9.89 18.60
N GLU A 51 4.13 -9.74 19.25
CA GLU A 51 3.91 -10.13 20.66
C GLU A 51 3.51 -11.60 20.88
N LYS A 52 3.23 -12.38 19.83
CA LYS A 52 2.83 -13.80 19.96
C LYS A 52 3.92 -14.76 19.51
N THR A 53 4.86 -15.04 20.39
CA THR A 53 5.56 -16.34 20.41
C THR A 53 4.69 -17.34 21.17
N ASP A 54 3.62 -17.82 20.53
CA ASP A 54 2.89 -18.96 21.07
C ASP A 54 3.79 -20.20 21.04
N CYS A 55 3.73 -20.96 22.13
CA CYS A 55 4.52 -22.16 22.41
C CYS A 55 4.37 -23.22 21.30
N GLY A 56 5.16 -23.11 20.23
CA GLY A 56 5.04 -23.97 19.05
C GLY A 56 5.64 -23.46 17.74
N GLY A 57 6.19 -22.23 17.71
CA GLY A 57 7.34 -21.90 16.85
C GLY A 57 7.13 -21.81 15.33
N LYS A 58 6.07 -21.15 14.86
CA LYS A 58 6.10 -20.42 13.58
C LYS A 58 5.53 -19.04 13.82
N GLY A 59 6.42 -18.04 13.94
CA GLY A 59 6.00 -16.64 14.06
C GLY A 59 5.16 -16.25 12.85
N ASP A 60 4.04 -15.59 13.11
CA ASP A 60 3.19 -15.05 12.06
C ASP A 60 3.98 -14.01 11.25
N ASN A 61 3.92 -14.13 9.93
CA ASN A 61 4.66 -13.28 8.99
C ASN A 61 3.76 -12.87 7.83
N ILE A 62 2.44 -12.87 8.03
CA ILE A 62 1.47 -12.60 6.97
C ILE A 62 0.60 -11.39 7.34
N ILE A 63 0.51 -10.44 6.42
CA ILE A 63 -0.48 -9.36 6.45
C ILE A 63 -1.63 -9.76 5.53
N ASP A 64 -2.85 -9.84 6.05
CA ASP A 64 -4.07 -10.10 5.28
C ASP A 64 -4.77 -8.78 5.00
N ILE A 65 -4.94 -8.47 3.71
CA ILE A 65 -5.56 -7.25 3.21
C ILE A 65 -6.82 -7.64 2.44
N ARG A 66 -7.98 -7.20 2.90
CA ARG A 66 -9.21 -7.28 2.11
C ARG A 66 -9.24 -6.14 1.11
N VAL A 67 -9.58 -6.44 -0.14
CA VAL A 67 -9.78 -5.46 -1.20
C VAL A 67 -11.22 -5.56 -1.67
N GLU A 68 -11.97 -4.50 -1.48
CA GLU A 68 -13.36 -4.40 -1.91
C GLU A 68 -13.45 -3.46 -3.11
N ASN A 69 -14.25 -3.83 -4.10
CA ASN A 69 -14.60 -2.95 -5.22
C ASN A 69 -16.12 -2.93 -5.40
N GLU A 70 -16.64 -1.87 -6.04
CA GLU A 70 -18.08 -1.70 -6.25
C GLU A 70 -18.71 -2.83 -7.08
N GLU A 71 -17.90 -3.59 -7.82
CA GLU A 71 -18.33 -4.65 -8.72
C GLU A 71 -18.39 -6.05 -8.07
N SER A 72 -17.73 -6.27 -6.93
CA SER A 72 -17.68 -7.57 -6.24
C SER A 72 -18.00 -7.43 -4.75
N LEU A 73 -19.23 -7.81 -4.40
CA LEU A 73 -19.77 -7.72 -3.03
C LEU A 73 -19.00 -8.56 -1.99
N GLU A 74 -18.29 -9.62 -2.41
CA GLU A 74 -17.55 -10.50 -1.48
C GLU A 74 -16.15 -9.99 -1.15
N GLY A 75 -15.56 -9.11 -1.99
CA GLY A 75 -14.17 -8.65 -1.86
C GLY A 75 -13.14 -9.77 -2.04
N ILE A 76 -11.87 -9.40 -2.21
CA ILE A 76 -10.74 -10.33 -2.41
C ILE A 76 -9.75 -10.16 -1.26
N THR A 77 -9.26 -11.25 -0.67
CA THR A 77 -8.17 -11.18 0.32
C THR A 77 -6.81 -11.38 -0.35
N ILE A 78 -5.94 -10.39 -0.24
CA ILE A 78 -4.54 -10.42 -0.67
C ILE A 78 -3.66 -10.63 0.55
N LYS A 79 -2.67 -11.50 0.44
CA LYS A 79 -1.73 -11.81 1.51
C LYS A 79 -0.34 -11.29 1.15
N ILE A 80 0.25 -10.47 2.03
CA ILE A 80 1.68 -10.09 1.95
C ILE A 80 2.43 -10.97 2.93
N THR A 81 3.40 -11.73 2.45
CA THR A 81 4.21 -12.64 3.29
C THR A 81 5.63 -12.09 3.45
N GLY A 82 6.01 -11.81 4.69
CA GLY A 82 7.38 -11.45 5.05
C GLY A 82 8.33 -12.63 4.94
N ILE A 83 9.56 -12.38 4.49
CA ILE A 83 10.62 -13.38 4.47
C ILE A 83 11.59 -13.06 5.60
N LYS A 84 12.03 -14.07 6.35
CA LYS A 84 12.99 -13.89 7.44
C LYS A 84 14.24 -13.16 6.93
N ASN A 85 14.66 -12.13 7.65
CA ASN A 85 15.80 -11.27 7.31
C ASN A 85 15.69 -10.52 5.96
N LYS A 86 14.48 -10.35 5.42
CA LYS A 86 14.23 -9.44 4.30
C LYS A 86 13.25 -8.36 4.72
N LYS A 87 13.51 -7.14 4.25
CA LYS A 87 12.64 -5.99 4.39
C LYS A 87 11.98 -5.66 3.06
N PHE A 88 10.80 -5.07 3.13
CA PHE A 88 10.11 -4.50 1.99
C PHE A 88 10.66 -3.11 1.70
N LYS A 89 10.84 -2.78 0.42
CA LYS A 89 11.18 -1.42 0.02
C LYS A 89 9.92 -0.60 -0.08
N ILE A 90 9.85 0.48 0.69
CA ILE A 90 8.69 1.36 0.74
C ILE A 90 9.09 2.72 0.15
N ASP A 91 8.40 3.13 -0.91
CA ASP A 91 8.49 4.49 -1.44
C ASP A 91 7.20 5.25 -1.13
N ILE A 92 7.31 6.40 -0.49
CA ILE A 92 6.20 7.31 -0.22
C ILE A 92 6.43 8.59 -0.99
N SER A 93 5.49 8.95 -1.85
CA SER A 93 5.58 10.12 -2.70
C SER A 93 4.22 10.78 -2.92
N SER A 94 4.19 12.10 -3.09
CA SER A 94 2.96 12.80 -3.46
C SER A 94 2.42 12.32 -4.80
N THR A 95 1.11 12.19 -4.93
CA THR A 95 0.49 11.80 -6.20
C THR A 95 0.82 12.83 -7.28
N ARG A 96 1.28 12.34 -8.42
CA ARG A 96 1.46 13.14 -9.64
C ARG A 96 0.34 12.84 -10.61
N TYR A 97 -0.20 13.87 -11.23
CA TYR A 97 -1.20 13.75 -12.29
C TYR A 97 -0.77 14.56 -13.51
N LYS A 98 -1.24 14.11 -14.66
CA LYS A 98 -1.00 14.77 -15.94
C LYS A 98 -2.26 15.54 -16.30
N GLU A 99 -2.16 16.85 -16.41
CA GLU A 99 -3.26 17.66 -16.92
C GLU A 99 -3.25 17.58 -18.45
N ILE A 100 -4.35 17.10 -19.02
CA ILE A 100 -4.52 17.03 -20.47
C ILE A 100 -5.41 18.20 -20.87
N ASN A 101 -4.80 19.28 -21.39
CA ASN A 101 -5.55 20.41 -21.92
C ASN A 101 -5.90 20.16 -23.41
N PRO A 102 -7.19 20.19 -23.81
CA PRO A 102 -7.60 19.89 -25.19
C PRO A 102 -7.01 20.84 -26.23
N ASN A 103 -6.67 22.08 -25.83
CA ASN A 103 -6.38 23.17 -26.77
C ASN A 103 -4.88 23.47 -26.98
N ASN A 104 -3.94 22.73 -26.38
CA ASN A 104 -2.50 22.95 -26.59
C ASN A 104 -1.76 21.63 -26.80
N ILE A 105 -1.37 21.39 -28.06
CA ILE A 105 -0.60 20.21 -28.53
C ILE A 105 0.75 20.06 -27.80
N THR A 106 1.21 21.11 -27.13
CA THR A 106 2.37 21.16 -26.26
C THR A 106 1.99 21.91 -24.99
N ILE A 107 1.66 21.21 -23.90
CA ILE A 107 2.46 21.15 -22.67
C ILE A 107 1.79 20.09 -21.79
N ASN A 108 2.38 18.89 -21.78
CA ASN A 108 2.05 17.83 -20.84
C ASN A 108 2.61 18.17 -19.45
N GLN A 109 1.98 19.11 -18.72
CA GLN A 109 2.44 19.47 -17.37
C GLN A 109 2.10 18.35 -16.38
N ILE A 110 3.13 17.82 -15.72
CA ILE A 110 2.98 16.95 -14.56
C ILE A 110 2.80 17.85 -13.33
N LYS A 111 1.62 17.79 -12.73
CA LYS A 111 1.30 18.52 -11.48
C LYS A 111 1.38 17.56 -10.29
N ILE A 112 1.71 18.12 -9.13
CA ILE A 112 1.80 17.38 -7.85
C ILE A 112 0.55 17.69 -7.04
N ASN A 113 -0.20 16.66 -6.65
CA ASN A 113 -1.24 16.77 -5.65
C ASN A 113 -0.61 16.66 -4.26
N LYS A 114 -0.61 17.75 -3.49
CA LYS A 114 -0.04 17.78 -2.14
C LYS A 114 -0.95 17.16 -1.08
N ASN A 115 -2.22 16.92 -1.41
CA ASN A 115 -3.23 16.40 -0.50
C ASN A 115 -3.45 14.88 -0.66
N GLU A 116 -2.75 14.25 -1.59
CA GLU A 116 -2.81 12.82 -1.83
C GLU A 116 -1.40 12.26 -1.96
N SER A 117 -1.16 11.13 -1.31
CA SER A 117 0.12 10.43 -1.29
C SER A 117 -0.04 9.01 -1.78
N LYS A 118 1.04 8.48 -2.35
CA LYS A 118 1.20 7.09 -2.73
C LYS A 118 2.21 6.43 -1.84
N LEU A 119 1.86 5.28 -1.29
CA LEU A 119 2.79 4.37 -0.61
C LEU A 119 2.94 3.14 -1.50
N ARG A 120 4.12 2.96 -2.08
CA ARG A 120 4.47 1.81 -2.91
C ARG A 120 5.26 0.82 -2.09
N ILE A 121 4.90 -0.45 -2.20
CA ILE A 121 5.64 -1.59 -1.66
C ILE A 121 6.26 -2.33 -2.84
N ASP A 122 7.59 -2.39 -2.85
CA ASP A 122 8.39 -2.91 -3.95
C ASP A 122 7.95 -2.30 -5.31
N GLU A 123 7.59 -3.11 -6.30
CA GLU A 123 7.14 -2.64 -7.62
C GLU A 123 5.66 -2.95 -7.90
N ASN A 124 5.02 -3.76 -7.07
CA ASN A 124 3.78 -4.45 -7.41
C ASN A 124 2.56 -3.99 -6.62
N ILE A 125 2.74 -3.29 -5.49
CA ILE A 125 1.63 -2.85 -4.64
C ILE A 125 1.74 -1.33 -4.45
N ILE A 126 0.64 -0.63 -4.70
CA ILE A 126 0.54 0.81 -4.52
C ILE A 126 -0.72 1.11 -3.72
N PHE A 127 -0.55 1.76 -2.57
CA PHE A 127 -1.63 2.39 -1.84
C PHE A 127 -1.74 3.85 -2.26
N THR A 128 -2.98 4.33 -2.39
CA THR A 128 -3.32 5.74 -2.58
C THR A 128 -4.03 6.21 -1.32
N ILE A 129 -3.56 7.31 -0.74
CA ILE A 129 -4.01 7.80 0.55
C ILE A 129 -4.33 9.28 0.39
N THR A 130 -5.53 9.71 0.76
CA THR A 130 -5.97 11.12 0.69
C THR A 130 -5.41 11.92 1.87
N ALA A 131 -4.09 11.93 1.99
CA ALA A 131 -3.36 12.69 3.00
C ALA A 131 -2.01 13.19 2.44
N PRO A 132 -1.49 14.33 2.95
CA PRO A 132 -0.15 14.79 2.64
C PRO A 132 0.95 13.84 3.12
N ILE A 133 2.09 13.85 2.43
CA ILE A 133 3.23 12.97 2.74
C ILE A 133 3.76 13.18 4.17
N ASP A 134 3.75 14.41 4.67
CA ASP A 134 4.25 14.75 6.00
C ASP A 134 3.37 14.14 7.11
N GLU A 135 2.07 13.97 6.87
CA GLU A 135 1.17 13.31 7.81
C GLU A 135 1.39 11.80 7.82
N ILE A 136 1.54 11.20 6.63
CA ILE A 136 1.83 9.77 6.49
C ILE A 136 3.18 9.42 7.10
N SER A 137 4.20 10.25 6.90
CA SER A 137 5.55 10.01 7.44
C SER A 137 5.53 9.96 8.97
N LYS A 138 4.80 10.88 9.62
CA LYS A 138 4.63 10.87 11.08
C LYS A 138 3.98 9.60 11.62
N LEU A 139 3.08 8.96 10.86
CA LEU A 139 2.42 7.72 11.28
C LEU A 139 3.35 6.50 11.21
N ILE A 140 4.39 6.57 10.39
CA ILE A 140 5.32 5.47 10.14
C ILE A 140 6.55 5.58 11.05
N GLU A 141 6.99 6.80 11.38
CA GLU A 141 8.15 7.06 12.24
C GLU A 141 7.86 6.94 13.76
N CYS A 142 6.59 6.87 14.18
CA CYS A 142 6.18 6.79 15.59
C CYS A 142 5.90 5.36 16.07
#